data_AF-A0A5N6EXQ6-F1
#
_entry.id   AF-A0A5N6EXQ6-F1
#
_cell.length_a   1.000
_cell.length_b   1.000
_cell.length_c   1.000
_cell.angle_alpha   90.00
_cell.angle_beta   90.00
_cell.angle_gamma   90.00
#
_symmetry.space_group_name_H-M   'P 1'
#
loop_
_entity.id
_entity.type
_entity.pdbx_description
1 polymer ?
#
loop_
_entity_poly.entity_id
_entity_poly.type
_entity_poly.pdbx_seq_one_letter_code
_entity_poly.pdbx_strand_id
1 'polypeptide(L)'
;MLYTEVYDKGYSQGKSEGYQLAVKRLEEDLKVKARQETDKVKRAVFEELQQVPPENVYYQVKYIRSVVAAFYMNDVDGDGTVSLRELLNAYKPKSEEDYMELKGLFESSDITGDTKLGLAEFLVLFFFASDRKNGYSAAKKID
;
A
#
# COMPACT_ATOMS: atom_id res chain seq x y z
N MET A 1 -17.53 37.24 -43.11
CA MET A 1 -17.29 35.78 -43.02
C MET A 1 -15.89 35.42 -42.53
N LEU A 2 -14.82 36.16 -42.89
CA LEU A 2 -13.44 35.87 -42.42
C LEU A 2 -13.22 36.07 -40.90
N TYR A 3 -13.92 37.02 -40.26
CA TYR A 3 -13.68 37.34 -38.84
C TYR A 3 -14.17 36.22 -37.89
N THR A 4 -15.29 35.58 -38.21
CA THR A 4 -15.89 34.51 -37.41
C THR A 4 -15.08 33.21 -37.47
N GLU A 5 -14.55 32.83 -38.64
CA GLU A 5 -13.74 31.61 -38.77
C GLU A 5 -12.37 31.71 -38.08
N VAL A 6 -11.74 32.88 -38.10
CA VAL A 6 -10.45 33.11 -37.41
C VAL A 6 -10.64 33.11 -35.89
N TYR A 7 -11.73 33.69 -35.40
CA TYR A 7 -12.07 33.68 -33.97
C TYR A 7 -12.40 32.27 -33.47
N ASP A 8 -13.21 31.49 -34.20
CA ASP A 8 -13.55 30.11 -33.82
C ASP A 8 -12.35 29.16 -33.86
N LYS A 9 -11.43 29.33 -34.83
CA LYS A 9 -10.17 28.58 -34.87
C LYS A 9 -9.26 28.95 -33.70
N GLY A 10 -9.03 30.23 -33.44
CA GLY A 10 -8.19 30.67 -32.32
C GLY A 10 -8.76 30.27 -30.94
N TYR A 11 -10.08 30.33 -30.79
CA TYR A 11 -10.77 29.96 -29.55
C TYR A 11 -10.80 28.44 -29.31
N SER A 12 -10.99 27.63 -30.36
CA SER A 12 -10.93 26.16 -30.25
C SER A 12 -9.48 25.65 -30.04
N GLN A 13 -8.50 26.26 -30.70
CA GLN A 13 -7.09 25.90 -30.58
C GLN A 13 -6.54 26.26 -29.19
N GLY A 14 -6.88 27.44 -28.65
CA GLY A 14 -6.53 27.84 -27.27
C GLY A 14 -7.20 26.98 -26.19
N LYS A 15 -8.44 26.49 -26.41
CA LYS A 15 -9.06 25.47 -25.54
C LYS A 15 -8.30 24.14 -25.58
N SER A 16 -7.82 23.72 -26.75
CA SER A 16 -7.06 22.49 -26.90
C SER A 16 -5.69 22.58 -26.22
N GLU A 17 -4.98 23.69 -26.37
CA GLU A 17 -3.67 23.90 -25.72
C GLU A 17 -3.79 24.05 -24.20
N GLY A 18 -4.79 24.80 -23.72
CA GLY A 18 -5.08 24.91 -22.29
C GLY A 18 -5.43 23.57 -21.64
N TYR A 19 -6.22 22.74 -22.34
CA TYR A 19 -6.55 21.38 -21.88
C TYR A 19 -5.31 20.48 -21.83
N GLN A 20 -4.47 20.48 -22.87
CA GLN A 20 -3.23 19.68 -22.91
C GLN A 20 -2.26 20.10 -21.80
N LEU A 21 -2.13 21.41 -21.54
CA LEU A 21 -1.30 21.91 -20.45
C LEU A 21 -1.83 21.48 -19.07
N ALA A 22 -3.15 21.49 -18.88
CA ALA A 22 -3.78 21.03 -17.64
C ALA A 22 -3.55 19.52 -17.40
N VAL A 23 -3.71 18.69 -18.43
CA VAL A 23 -3.42 17.24 -18.36
C VAL A 23 -1.96 17.00 -18.00
N LYS A 24 -1.02 17.68 -18.66
CA LYS A 24 0.41 17.53 -18.37
C LYS A 24 0.76 17.88 -16.92
N ARG A 25 0.21 18.97 -16.38
CA ARG A 25 0.41 19.36 -14.98
C ARG A 25 -0.14 18.30 -14.02
N LEU A 26 -1.33 17.78 -14.30
CA LEU A 26 -1.93 16.71 -13.52
C LEU A 26 -1.05 15.46 -13.52
N GLU A 27 -0.49 15.07 -14.66
CA GLU A 27 0.45 13.93 -14.74
C GLU A 27 1.73 14.16 -13.91
N GLU A 28 2.27 15.38 -13.93
CA GLU A 28 3.43 15.76 -13.10
C GLU A 28 3.10 15.70 -11.61
N ASP A 29 1.96 16.26 -11.21
CA ASP A 29 1.47 16.23 -9.83
C ASP A 29 1.24 14.78 -9.35
N LEU A 30 0.65 13.93 -10.19
CA LEU A 30 0.45 12.51 -9.91
C LEU A 30 1.79 11.78 -9.72
N LYS A 31 2.81 12.06 -10.56
CA LYS A 31 4.15 11.48 -10.41
C LYS A 31 4.83 11.94 -9.11
N VAL A 32 4.69 13.21 -8.74
CA VAL A 32 5.24 13.74 -7.49
C VAL A 32 4.57 13.08 -6.30
N LYS A 33 3.23 12.95 -6.31
CA LYS A 33 2.47 12.28 -5.24
C LYS A 33 2.89 10.82 -5.09
N ALA A 34 2.95 10.06 -6.19
CA ALA A 34 3.38 8.66 -6.18
C ALA A 34 4.82 8.49 -5.63
N ARG A 35 5.73 9.42 -5.97
CA ARG A 35 7.08 9.43 -5.40
C ARG A 35 7.08 9.71 -3.90
N GLN A 36 6.29 10.68 -3.44
CA GLN A 36 6.17 10.99 -2.01
C GLN A 36 5.60 9.82 -1.22
N GLU A 37 4.57 9.14 -1.74
CA GLU A 37 4.00 7.92 -1.15
C GLU A 37 5.06 6.81 -1.06
N THR A 38 5.78 6.57 -2.17
CA THR A 38 6.89 5.61 -2.21
C THR A 38 7.96 5.92 -1.16
N ASP A 39 8.33 7.19 -1.01
CA ASP A 39 9.37 7.62 -0.06
C ASP A 39 8.90 7.49 1.39
N LYS A 40 7.61 7.71 1.69
CA LYS A 40 7.01 7.47 3.01
C LYS A 40 7.04 5.99 3.38
N VAL A 41 6.58 5.12 2.48
CA VAL A 41 6.58 3.66 2.71
C VAL A 41 8.00 3.17 2.95
N LYS A 42 8.96 3.58 2.12
CA LYS A 42 10.38 3.21 2.30
C LYS A 42 10.92 3.61 3.66
N ARG A 43 10.58 4.81 4.14
CA ARG A 43 11.00 5.28 5.47
C ARG A 43 10.41 4.42 6.58
N ALA A 44 9.11 4.20 6.57
CA ALA A 44 8.43 3.38 7.58
C ALA A 44 8.97 1.93 7.61
N VAL A 45 9.16 1.33 6.43
CA VAL A 45 9.77 0.01 6.28
C VAL A 45 11.18 -0.01 6.87
N PHE A 46 12.01 0.99 6.56
CA PHE A 46 13.38 1.04 7.05
C PHE A 46 13.44 1.20 8.58
N GLU A 47 12.58 2.04 9.16
CA GLU A 47 12.46 2.23 10.61
C GLU A 47 12.07 0.92 11.34
N GLU A 48 11.16 0.14 10.73
CA GLU A 48 10.79 -1.18 11.26
C GLU A 48 11.93 -2.19 11.14
N LEU A 49 12.64 -2.23 10.01
CA LEU A 49 13.75 -3.16 9.80
C LEU A 49 14.98 -2.85 10.69
N GLN A 50 15.08 -1.63 11.22
CA GLN A 50 16.11 -1.27 12.21
C GLN A 50 15.82 -1.84 13.61
N GLN A 51 14.60 -2.35 13.86
CA GLN A 51 14.27 -2.98 15.13
C GLN A 51 14.99 -4.34 15.23
N VAL A 52 16.04 -4.40 16.04
CA VAL A 52 16.88 -5.60 16.16
C VAL A 52 16.11 -6.71 16.89
N PRO A 53 15.85 -7.86 16.25
CA PRO A 53 15.22 -8.99 16.92
C PRO A 53 16.19 -9.66 17.91
N PRO A 54 15.68 -10.37 18.93
CA PRO A 54 16.50 -11.21 19.78
C PRO A 54 17.28 -12.25 18.96
N GLU A 55 18.51 -12.54 19.35
CA GLU A 55 19.39 -13.47 18.62
C GLU A 55 18.83 -14.90 18.51
N ASN A 56 17.93 -15.28 19.42
CA ASN A 56 17.30 -16.59 19.43
C ASN A 56 16.03 -16.70 18.59
N VAL A 57 15.62 -15.63 17.89
CA VAL A 57 14.38 -15.58 17.12
C VAL A 57 14.67 -15.88 15.65
N TYR A 58 14.07 -16.95 15.13
CA TYR A 58 14.26 -17.40 13.75
C TYR A 58 12.92 -17.68 13.07
N TYR A 59 12.67 -17.00 11.95
CA TYR A 59 11.58 -17.38 11.06
C TYR A 59 11.97 -18.57 10.21
N GLN A 60 11.09 -19.57 10.17
CA GLN A 60 11.27 -20.67 9.23
C GLN A 60 10.98 -20.17 7.82
N VAL A 61 11.81 -20.54 6.84
CA VAL A 61 11.61 -20.18 5.42
C VAL A 61 10.20 -20.56 4.94
N LYS A 62 9.65 -21.68 5.41
CA LYS A 62 8.28 -22.10 5.09
C LYS A 62 7.21 -21.08 5.53
N TYR A 63 7.41 -20.46 6.69
CA TYR A 63 6.51 -19.45 7.23
C TYR A 63 6.58 -18.16 6.41
N ILE A 64 7.80 -17.69 6.12
CA ILE A 64 8.00 -16.52 5.24
C ILE A 64 7.34 -16.74 3.88
N ARG A 65 7.51 -17.92 3.28
CA ARG A 65 6.86 -18.29 2.02
C ARG A 65 5.33 -18.28 2.13
N SER A 66 4.76 -18.77 3.23
CA SER A 66 3.31 -18.73 3.42
C SER A 66 2.76 -17.31 3.58
N VAL A 67 3.49 -16.41 4.24
CA VAL A 67 3.09 -14.99 4.34
C VAL A 67 3.10 -14.32 2.97
N VAL A 68 4.17 -14.51 2.20
CA VAL A 68 4.25 -13.97 0.83
C VAL A 68 3.18 -14.59 -0.08
N ALA A 69 2.90 -15.89 0.04
CA ALA A 69 1.82 -16.52 -0.72
C ALA A 69 0.44 -15.97 -0.32
N ALA A 70 0.21 -15.71 0.97
CA ALA A 70 -1.04 -15.13 1.46
C ALA A 70 -1.33 -13.74 0.85
N PHE A 71 -0.30 -12.93 0.60
CA PHE A 71 -0.47 -11.65 -0.13
C PHE A 71 -1.14 -11.89 -1.49
N TYR A 72 -0.51 -12.71 -2.33
CA TYR A 72 -1.00 -12.97 -3.69
C TYR A 72 -2.31 -13.77 -3.73
N MET A 73 -2.61 -14.55 -2.69
CA MET A 73 -3.88 -15.26 -2.59
C MET A 73 -5.04 -14.34 -2.19
N ASN A 74 -4.75 -13.26 -1.46
CA ASN A 74 -5.74 -12.32 -0.98
C ASN A 74 -5.96 -11.13 -1.93
N ASP A 75 -5.00 -10.82 -2.81
CA ASP A 75 -5.18 -9.92 -3.95
C ASP A 75 -6.11 -10.58 -4.99
N VAL A 76 -7.42 -10.50 -4.73
CA VAL A 76 -8.46 -11.25 -5.46
C VAL A 76 -8.79 -10.54 -6.76
N ASP A 77 -8.78 -9.21 -6.76
CA ASP A 77 -9.04 -8.42 -7.97
C ASP A 77 -7.79 -8.18 -8.84
N GLY A 78 -6.60 -8.53 -8.34
CA GLY A 78 -5.35 -8.56 -9.10
C GLY A 78 -4.76 -7.18 -9.33
N ASP A 79 -5.09 -6.21 -8.46
CA ASP A 79 -4.61 -4.84 -8.58
C ASP A 79 -3.19 -4.63 -8.00
N GLY A 80 -2.59 -5.70 -7.44
CA GLY A 80 -1.25 -5.69 -6.87
C GLY A 80 -1.20 -5.17 -5.44
N THR A 81 -2.35 -5.03 -4.79
CA THR A 81 -2.48 -4.61 -3.40
C THR A 81 -3.53 -5.47 -2.69
N VAL A 82 -3.59 -5.37 -1.35
CA VAL A 82 -4.60 -6.08 -0.57
C VAL A 82 -5.45 -5.08 0.20
N SER A 83 -6.74 -5.03 -0.08
CA SER A 83 -7.71 -4.20 0.63
C SER A 83 -8.16 -4.82 1.96
N LEU A 84 -8.69 -4.00 2.87
CA LEU A 84 -9.27 -4.50 4.12
C LEU A 84 -10.41 -5.51 3.85
N ARG A 85 -11.21 -5.27 2.80
CA ARG A 85 -12.29 -6.18 2.40
C ARG A 85 -11.77 -7.56 2.03
N GLU A 86 -10.67 -7.63 1.29
CA GLU A 86 -10.04 -8.91 0.92
C GLU A 86 -9.47 -9.65 2.12
N LEU A 87 -8.81 -8.93 3.04
CA LEU A 87 -8.37 -9.52 4.31
C LEU A 87 -9.54 -10.06 5.12
N LEU A 88 -10.63 -9.31 5.26
CA LEU A 88 -11.82 -9.75 5.99
C LEU A 88 -12.42 -11.02 5.38
N ASN A 89 -12.45 -11.10 4.06
CA ASN A 89 -12.94 -12.29 3.35
C ASN A 89 -12.03 -13.51 3.56
N ALA A 90 -10.71 -13.30 3.66
CA ALA A 90 -9.72 -14.36 3.86
C ALA A 90 -9.69 -14.84 5.32
N TYR A 91 -9.61 -13.92 6.29
CA TYR A 91 -9.46 -14.20 7.71
C TYR A 91 -10.76 -14.59 8.40
N LYS A 92 -11.90 -14.08 7.92
CA LYS A 92 -13.24 -14.36 8.46
C LYS A 92 -13.28 -14.24 9.99
N PRO A 93 -13.03 -13.03 10.55
CA PRO A 93 -13.06 -12.81 11.99
C PRO A 93 -14.36 -13.34 12.59
N LYS A 94 -14.25 -13.99 13.77
CA LYS A 94 -15.39 -14.69 14.40
C LYS A 94 -16.06 -13.87 15.48
N SER A 95 -15.40 -12.79 15.92
CA SER A 95 -15.85 -11.86 16.93
C SER A 95 -15.65 -10.42 16.47
N GLU A 96 -16.32 -9.48 17.15
CA GLU A 96 -16.11 -8.04 16.93
C GLU A 96 -14.68 -7.65 17.33
N GLU A 97 -14.13 -8.29 18.35
CA GLU A 97 -12.75 -8.10 18.79
C GLU A 97 -11.74 -8.49 17.71
N ASP A 98 -11.89 -9.67 17.10
CA ASP A 98 -11.01 -10.12 15.99
C ASP A 98 -11.09 -9.14 14.80
N TYR A 99 -12.30 -8.65 14.50
CA TYR A 99 -12.53 -7.68 13.44
C TYR A 99 -11.81 -6.36 13.73
N MET A 100 -11.96 -5.83 14.95
CA MET A 100 -11.35 -4.57 15.35
C MET A 100 -9.83 -4.65 15.44
N GLU A 101 -9.28 -5.79 15.87
CA GLU A 101 -7.83 -6.04 15.84
C GLU A 101 -7.30 -6.04 14.40
N LEU A 102 -7.94 -6.80 13.51
CA LEU A 102 -7.53 -6.88 12.09
C LEU A 102 -7.62 -5.51 11.41
N LYS A 103 -8.72 -4.77 11.64
CA LYS A 103 -8.92 -3.43 11.11
C LYS A 103 -7.87 -2.45 11.66
N GLY A 104 -7.61 -2.47 12.97
CA GLY A 104 -6.61 -1.60 13.58
C GLY A 104 -5.21 -1.88 13.06
N LEU A 105 -4.86 -3.16 12.88
CA LEU A 105 -3.59 -3.56 12.30
C LEU A 105 -3.46 -3.07 10.86
N PHE A 106 -4.51 -3.25 10.05
CA PHE A 106 -4.59 -2.75 8.68
C PHE A 106 -4.36 -1.24 8.61
N GLU A 107 -5.14 -0.47 9.36
CA GLU A 107 -5.07 1.00 9.37
C GLU A 107 -3.72 1.51 9.85
N SER A 108 -3.06 0.80 10.78
CA SER A 108 -1.71 1.16 11.23
C SER A 108 -0.60 0.83 10.21
N SER A 109 -0.88 -0.03 9.24
CA SER A 109 0.08 -0.51 8.25
C SER A 109 -0.08 0.16 6.88
N ASP A 110 -1.23 0.77 6.61
CA ASP A 110 -1.50 1.59 5.42
C ASP A 110 -0.83 2.97 5.57
N ILE A 111 0.39 3.09 5.04
CA ILE A 111 1.22 4.30 5.16
C ILE A 111 0.88 5.30 4.07
N THR A 112 0.43 4.83 2.91
CA THR A 112 0.00 5.69 1.80
C THR A 112 -1.35 6.35 2.07
N GLY A 113 -2.21 5.71 2.87
CA GLY A 113 -3.58 6.13 3.15
C GLY A 113 -4.53 5.85 1.98
N ASP A 114 -4.18 4.92 1.10
CA ASP A 114 -5.00 4.56 -0.07
C ASP A 114 -6.02 3.44 0.22
N THR A 115 -6.13 3.03 1.50
CA THR A 115 -7.01 1.96 1.98
C THR A 115 -6.69 0.59 1.41
N LYS A 116 -5.43 0.38 1.01
CA LYS A 116 -4.88 -0.89 0.53
C LYS A 116 -3.47 -1.06 1.10
N LEU A 117 -2.98 -2.30 1.05
CA LEU A 117 -1.61 -2.62 1.44
C LEU A 117 -0.84 -3.09 0.22
N GLY A 118 0.21 -2.36 -0.16
CA GLY A 118 1.22 -2.90 -1.06
C GLY A 118 2.04 -3.99 -0.37
N LEU A 119 2.81 -4.76 -1.15
CA LEU A 119 3.59 -5.89 -0.61
C LEU A 119 4.52 -5.48 0.55
N ALA A 120 5.13 -4.30 0.49
CA ALA A 120 6.03 -3.81 1.53
C ALA A 120 5.29 -3.50 2.84
N GLU A 121 4.13 -2.84 2.75
CA GLU A 121 3.25 -2.55 3.89
C GLU A 121 2.71 -3.84 4.49
N PHE A 122 2.22 -4.76 3.65
CA PHE A 122 1.73 -6.07 4.07
C PHE A 122 2.83 -6.88 4.79
N LEU A 123 3.98 -7.10 4.15
CA LEU A 123 4.99 -8.01 4.70
C LEU A 123 5.69 -7.42 5.93
N VAL A 124 6.12 -6.16 5.85
CA VAL A 124 6.97 -5.56 6.89
C VAL A 124 6.14 -4.93 7.99
N LEU A 125 5.16 -4.09 7.63
CA LEU A 125 4.42 -3.28 8.61
C LEU A 125 3.24 -4.04 9.20
N PHE A 126 2.55 -4.85 8.40
CA PHE A 126 1.41 -5.63 8.87
C PHE A 126 1.87 -6.96 9.51
N PHE A 127 2.69 -7.77 8.85
CA PHE A 127 3.12 -9.07 9.42
C PHE A 127 4.28 -8.96 10.42
N PHE A 128 5.46 -8.51 9.99
CA PHE A 128 6.64 -8.53 10.86
C PHE A 128 6.54 -7.57 12.04
N ALA A 129 6.04 -6.35 11.83
CA ALA A 129 5.90 -5.41 12.93
C ALA A 129 4.86 -5.87 13.95
N SER A 130 3.75 -6.48 13.50
CA SER A 130 2.77 -7.09 14.41
C SER A 130 3.37 -8.23 15.20
N ASP A 131 4.04 -9.17 14.55
CA ASP A 131 4.64 -10.32 15.25
C ASP A 131 5.72 -9.87 16.24
N ARG A 132 6.54 -8.87 15.90
CA ARG A 132 7.49 -8.25 16.82
C ARG A 132 6.79 -7.64 18.04
N LYS A 133 5.75 -6.83 17.83
CA LYS A 133 4.96 -6.23 18.92
C LYS A 133 4.32 -7.30 19.81
N ASN A 134 4.00 -8.46 19.24
CA ASN A 134 3.47 -9.64 19.92
C ASN A 134 4.55 -10.61 20.44
N GLY A 135 5.81 -10.15 20.54
CA GLY A 135 6.88 -10.94 21.14
C GLY A 135 7.37 -12.13 20.30
N TYR A 136 7.28 -12.01 18.97
CA TYR A 136 7.71 -13.00 17.99
C TYR A 136 7.00 -14.35 18.12
N SER A 137 5.68 -14.30 18.20
CA SER A 137 4.79 -15.46 18.36
C SER A 137 4.85 -16.45 17.19
N ALA A 138 5.10 -15.94 15.97
CA ALA A 138 5.17 -16.74 14.76
C ALA A 138 6.57 -17.28 14.46
N ALA A 139 7.58 -16.76 15.17
CA ALA A 139 8.96 -17.20 15.03
C ALA A 139 9.28 -18.39 15.95
N LYS A 140 10.30 -19.16 15.57
CA LYS A 140 10.90 -20.16 16.45
C LYS A 140 11.88 -19.47 17.40
N LYS A 141 11.80 -19.80 18.69
CA LYS A 141 12.79 -19.43 19.70
C LYS A 141 13.72 -20.61 19.94
N ILE A 142 15.03 -20.37 19.92
CA ILE A 142 16.07 -21.39 20.16
C ILE A 142 16.80 -21.03 21.45
N ASP A 143 16.65 -21.87 22.48
CA ASP A 143 17.33 -21.66 23.76
C ASP A 143 18.86 -21.79 23.67
#